data_AF-A0ABD7TPY2-F1
#
_entry.id   AF-A0ABD7TPY2-F1
#
_cell.length_a   1.000
_cell.length_b   1.000
_cell.length_c   1.000
_cell.angle_alpha   90.00
_cell.angle_beta   90.00
_cell.angle_gamma   90.00
#
_symmetry.space_group_name_H-M   'P 1'
#
loop_
_entity.id
_entity.type
_entity.pdbx_description
1 polymer ?
#
loop_
_entity_poly.entity_id
_entity_poly.type
_entity_poly.pdbx_seq_one_letter_code
_entity_poly.pdbx_strand_id
1 'polypeptide(L)'
;MKNDSNAVIRFAVQNYFGGKMPKAAIATGYTHAQIKNWVDDVVVARVSTARYVMAVALIPEFQVVCEHAQYDCNESLSPQLNVMLNGHADHPGVYAFYDSFCNLIYIGKANASLKKEITSAIAREVDLPFPKTAVVPENRKSVVRYISAYDVGGMDHSDYPRHVESLILRLNKPLLNKQVGKLTKILPKMPEL
;
A
#
# COMPACT_ATOMS: atom_id res chain seq x y z
N MET A 1 0.43 6.77 -36.84
CA MET A 1 1.47 6.95 -35.80
C MET A 1 2.36 5.72 -35.83
N LYS A 2 3.67 5.86 -36.12
CA LYS A 2 4.60 4.76 -35.85
C LYS A 2 4.55 4.50 -34.34
N ASN A 3 4.26 3.27 -33.94
CA ASN A 3 4.31 2.86 -32.53
C ASN A 3 5.77 2.91 -32.07
N ASP A 4 6.20 4.04 -31.51
CA ASP A 4 7.53 4.17 -30.95
C ASP A 4 7.54 3.63 -29.52
N SER A 5 7.52 2.30 -29.41
CA SER A 5 7.63 1.57 -28.15
C SER A 5 8.87 1.98 -27.34
N ASN A 6 9.96 2.36 -28.02
CA ASN A 6 11.20 2.75 -27.37
C ASN A 6 11.07 4.14 -26.74
N ALA A 7 10.40 5.09 -27.39
CA ALA A 7 10.11 6.39 -26.80
C ALA A 7 9.31 6.27 -25.49
N VAL A 8 8.36 5.33 -25.43
CA VAL A 8 7.60 5.02 -24.20
C VAL A 8 8.52 4.47 -23.10
N ILE A 9 9.41 3.54 -23.44
CA ILE A 9 10.38 2.98 -22.48
C ILE A 9 11.35 4.06 -21.99
N ARG A 10 11.88 4.92 -22.88
CA ARG A 10 12.71 6.07 -22.51
C ARG A 10 12.00 7.00 -21.54
N PHE A 11 10.73 7.32 -21.84
CA PHE A 11 9.91 8.15 -20.96
C PHE A 11 9.76 7.52 -19.58
N ALA A 12 9.49 6.21 -19.51
CA ALA A 12 9.42 5.47 -18.25
C ALA A 12 10.73 5.55 -17.44
N VAL A 13 11.86 5.25 -18.10
CA VAL A 13 13.20 5.30 -17.50
C VAL A 13 13.53 6.68 -16.96
N GLN A 14 13.27 7.71 -17.74
CA GLN A 14 13.61 9.08 -17.35
C GLN A 14 12.77 9.55 -16.15
N ASN A 15 11.45 9.32 -16.18
CA ASN A 15 10.53 9.95 -15.24
C ASN A 15 10.24 9.09 -14.00
N TYR A 16 10.19 7.77 -14.12
CA TYR A 16 9.78 6.87 -13.03
C TYR A 16 10.95 6.08 -12.44
N PHE A 17 12.01 5.84 -13.21
CA PHE A 17 13.22 5.16 -12.73
C PHE A 17 14.40 6.11 -12.49
N GLY A 18 14.15 7.43 -12.50
CA GLY A 18 15.13 8.48 -12.21
C GLY A 18 16.29 8.54 -13.20
N GLY A 19 16.06 8.17 -14.46
CA GLY A 19 17.06 8.07 -15.52
C GLY A 19 18.02 6.90 -15.37
N LYS A 20 17.81 5.99 -14.40
CA LYS A 20 18.75 4.90 -14.10
C LYS A 20 18.27 3.58 -14.69
N MET A 21 18.90 3.16 -15.80
CA MET A 21 18.63 1.86 -16.42
C MET A 21 18.77 0.67 -15.46
N PRO A 22 19.74 0.64 -14.51
CA PRO A 22 19.80 -0.45 -13.52
C PRO A 22 18.55 -0.54 -12.64
N LYS A 23 17.94 0.59 -12.25
CA LYS A 23 16.69 0.59 -11.48
C LYS A 23 15.53 0.04 -12.30
N ALA A 24 15.42 0.46 -13.56
CA ALA A 24 14.40 -0.06 -14.47
C ALA A 24 14.55 -1.56 -14.72
N ALA A 25 15.79 -2.05 -14.87
CA ALA A 25 16.09 -3.47 -15.01
C ALA A 25 15.62 -4.29 -13.81
N ILE A 26 15.93 -3.83 -12.58
CA ILE A 26 15.49 -4.49 -11.35
C ILE A 26 13.96 -4.51 -11.26
N ALA A 27 13.29 -3.37 -11.46
CA ALA A 27 11.85 -3.28 -11.32
C ALA A 27 11.08 -4.09 -12.38
N THR A 28 11.59 -4.15 -13.61
CA THR A 28 10.90 -4.83 -14.72
C THR A 28 11.33 -6.29 -14.91
N GLY A 29 12.37 -6.74 -14.22
CA GLY A 29 12.97 -8.07 -14.42
C GLY A 29 13.73 -8.25 -15.74
N TYR A 30 13.80 -7.22 -16.60
CA TYR A 30 14.64 -7.26 -17.81
C TYR A 30 16.11 -7.02 -17.47
N THR A 31 17.00 -7.53 -18.32
CA THR A 31 18.44 -7.26 -18.17
C THR A 31 18.76 -5.80 -18.45
N HIS A 32 19.82 -5.29 -17.82
CA HIS A 32 20.33 -3.94 -18.08
C HIS A 32 20.62 -3.71 -19.57
N ALA A 33 21.17 -4.73 -20.27
CA ALA A 33 21.45 -4.66 -21.70
C ALA A 33 20.19 -4.51 -22.55
N GLN A 34 19.09 -5.22 -22.22
CA GLN A 34 17.82 -5.08 -22.92
C GLN A 34 17.26 -3.66 -22.77
N ILE A 35 17.24 -3.14 -21.53
CA ILE A 35 16.77 -1.77 -21.26
C ILE A 35 17.63 -0.75 -22.02
N LYS A 36 18.95 -0.88 -21.97
CA LYS A 36 19.88 0.00 -22.70
C LYS A 36 19.64 -0.03 -24.20
N ASN A 37 19.49 -1.21 -24.79
CA ASN A 37 19.26 -1.36 -26.23
C ASN A 37 17.94 -0.71 -26.69
N TRP A 38 16.90 -0.70 -25.86
CA TRP A 38 15.66 0.01 -26.16
C TRP A 38 15.79 1.52 -25.98
N VAL A 39 16.47 1.96 -24.91
CA VAL A 39 16.69 3.38 -24.65
C VAL A 39 17.53 4.02 -25.77
N ASP A 40 18.57 3.33 -26.22
CA ASP A 40 19.51 3.80 -27.25
C ASP A 40 19.04 3.52 -28.68
N ASP A 41 17.79 3.05 -28.88
CA ASP A 41 17.23 2.68 -30.19
C ASP A 41 18.03 1.63 -30.99
N VAL A 42 18.87 0.84 -30.32
CA VAL A 42 19.61 -0.28 -30.93
C VAL A 42 18.64 -1.38 -31.38
N VAL A 43 17.57 -1.63 -30.61
CA VAL A 43 16.52 -2.60 -30.92
C VAL A 43 15.16 -1.98 -30.69
N VAL A 44 14.19 -2.23 -31.58
CA VAL A 44 12.81 -1.79 -31.40
C VAL A 44 12.05 -2.76 -30.48
N ALA A 45 11.56 -2.26 -29.34
CA ALA A 45 10.74 -3.04 -28.43
C ALA A 45 9.36 -3.37 -29.01
N ARG A 46 8.82 -4.53 -28.63
CA ARG A 46 7.43 -4.88 -28.93
C ARG A 46 6.49 -3.95 -28.15
N VAL A 47 5.31 -3.68 -28.69
CA VAL A 47 4.28 -2.86 -28.02
C VAL A 47 3.91 -3.45 -26.65
N SER A 48 3.85 -4.78 -26.53
CA SER A 48 3.60 -5.46 -25.25
C SER A 48 4.69 -5.18 -24.21
N THR A 49 5.96 -5.12 -24.63
CA THR A 49 7.08 -4.78 -23.77
C THR A 49 6.95 -3.34 -23.25
N ALA A 50 6.68 -2.37 -24.12
CA ALA A 50 6.48 -0.98 -23.71
C ALA A 50 5.29 -0.84 -22.74
N ARG A 51 4.18 -1.53 -23.01
CA ARG A 51 3.03 -1.56 -22.09
C ARG A 51 3.39 -2.12 -20.72
N TYR A 52 4.15 -3.22 -20.69
CA TYR A 52 4.57 -3.83 -19.44
C TYR A 52 5.53 -2.93 -18.65
N VAL A 53 6.53 -2.32 -19.30
CA VAL A 53 7.45 -1.37 -18.64
C VAL A 53 6.68 -0.18 -18.06
N MET A 54 5.70 0.36 -18.79
CA MET A 54 4.84 1.42 -18.26
C MET A 54 3.97 0.95 -17.11
N ALA A 55 3.43 -0.27 -17.17
CA ALA A 55 2.63 -0.82 -16.08
C ALA A 55 3.47 -0.92 -14.79
N VAL A 56 4.69 -1.44 -14.88
CA VAL A 56 5.63 -1.49 -13.73
C VAL A 56 5.99 -0.08 -13.24
N ALA A 57 6.21 0.87 -14.14
CA ALA A 57 6.52 2.25 -13.79
C ALA A 57 5.38 2.96 -13.05
N LEU A 58 4.12 2.59 -13.35
CA LEU A 58 2.90 3.25 -12.85
C LEU A 58 2.19 2.48 -11.73
N ILE A 59 2.52 1.22 -11.51
CA ILE A 59 1.88 0.41 -10.47
C ILE A 59 2.96 0.16 -9.41
N PRO A 60 2.93 0.89 -8.29
CA PRO A 60 3.92 0.71 -7.24
C PRO A 60 3.80 -0.69 -6.64
N GLU A 61 4.94 -1.35 -6.42
CA GLU A 61 4.98 -2.54 -5.59
C GLU A 61 4.89 -2.16 -4.12
N PHE A 62 4.06 -2.88 -3.37
CA PHE A 62 3.93 -2.65 -1.94
C PHE A 62 5.19 -3.14 -1.24
N GLN A 63 5.79 -2.29 -0.43
CA GLN A 63 6.93 -2.67 0.39
C GLN A 63 6.45 -2.89 1.83
N VAL A 64 6.87 -4.01 2.38
CA VAL A 64 6.69 -4.29 3.80
C VAL A 64 7.61 -3.36 4.59
N VAL A 65 7.03 -2.47 5.39
CA VAL A 65 7.79 -1.66 6.35
C VAL A 65 7.96 -2.46 7.64
N CYS A 66 6.86 -2.99 8.17
CA CYS A 66 6.86 -3.93 9.27
C CYS A 66 5.61 -4.81 9.25
N GLU A 67 5.74 -6.05 9.73
CA GLU A 67 4.61 -6.95 9.95
C GLU A 67 4.58 -7.39 11.39
N HIS A 68 3.39 -7.31 11.99
CA HIS A 68 3.11 -7.72 13.36
C HIS A 68 4.15 -7.21 14.38
N ALA A 69 4.61 -5.97 14.22
CA ALA A 69 5.54 -5.36 15.15
C ALA A 69 4.86 -5.15 16.50
N GLN A 70 5.48 -5.64 17.58
CA GLN A 70 4.92 -5.58 18.92
C GLN A 70 4.81 -4.14 19.42
N TYR A 71 3.62 -3.78 19.89
CA TYR A 71 3.30 -2.48 20.46
C TYR A 71 3.01 -2.60 21.96
N ASP A 72 3.76 -1.84 22.77
CA ASP A 72 3.50 -1.69 24.20
C ASP A 72 2.68 -0.42 24.47
N CYS A 73 1.47 -0.62 24.99
CA CYS A 73 0.55 0.45 25.35
C CYS A 73 0.98 1.26 26.59
N ASN A 74 1.89 0.72 27.41
CA ASN A 74 2.41 1.39 28.60
C ASN A 74 3.59 2.32 28.28
N GLU A 75 4.23 2.12 27.13
CA GLU A 75 5.32 2.95 26.68
C GLU A 75 4.85 4.12 25.78
N SER A 76 5.77 5.06 25.55
CA SER A 76 5.55 6.16 24.61
C SER A 76 5.46 5.64 23.18
N LEU A 77 4.45 6.07 22.42
CA LEU A 77 4.19 5.60 21.06
C LEU A 77 5.26 6.08 20.06
N SER A 78 5.68 7.35 20.13
CA SER A 78 6.56 7.93 19.10
C SER A 78 7.91 7.20 18.96
N PRO A 79 8.64 6.85 20.05
CA PRO A 79 9.85 6.04 19.95
C PRO A 79 9.61 4.67 19.31
N GLN A 80 8.55 3.97 19.71
CA GLN A 80 8.19 2.68 19.13
C GLN A 80 7.91 2.80 17.62
N LEU A 81 7.14 3.79 17.18
CA LEU A 81 6.87 4.03 15.76
C LEU A 81 8.13 4.39 14.96
N ASN A 82 9.08 5.11 15.55
CA ASN A 82 10.34 5.41 14.87
C ASN A 82 11.13 4.12 14.57
N VAL A 83 11.12 3.17 15.50
CA VAL A 83 11.75 1.85 15.32
C VAL A 83 10.97 1.03 14.30
N MET A 84 9.64 0.91 14.46
CA MET A 84 8.77 0.11 13.58
C MET A 84 8.80 0.58 12.12
N LEU A 85 8.82 1.89 11.89
CA LEU A 85 8.73 2.47 10.56
C LEU A 85 10.09 2.61 9.87
N ASN A 86 11.21 2.48 10.60
CA ASN A 86 12.57 2.38 10.06
C ASN A 86 12.88 3.37 8.90
N GLY A 87 12.56 4.65 9.08
CA GLY A 87 12.77 5.69 8.06
C GLY A 87 11.60 5.94 7.10
N HIS A 88 10.56 5.10 7.09
CA HIS A 88 9.34 5.26 6.28
C HIS A 88 8.22 6.03 7.02
N ALA A 89 8.58 6.84 8.04
CA ALA A 89 7.60 7.54 8.87
C ALA A 89 6.72 8.52 8.08
N ASP A 90 7.33 9.21 7.11
CA ASP A 90 6.71 10.22 6.24
C ASP A 90 6.47 9.71 4.82
N HIS A 91 6.04 8.46 4.72
CA HIS A 91 5.66 7.82 3.47
C HIS A 91 4.14 7.59 3.40
N PRO A 92 3.56 7.58 2.19
CA PRO A 92 2.22 7.05 1.96
C PRO A 92 2.19 5.55 2.25
N GLY A 93 1.07 5.05 2.77
CA GLY A 93 1.04 3.71 3.32
C GLY A 93 -0.34 3.16 3.62
N VAL A 94 -0.38 1.87 3.89
CA VAL A 94 -1.50 1.22 4.60
C VAL A 94 -0.95 0.70 5.92
N TYR A 95 -1.72 0.82 6.99
CA TYR A 95 -1.36 0.31 8.30
C TYR A 95 -2.50 -0.49 8.91
N ALA A 96 -2.14 -1.48 9.71
CA ALA A 96 -3.08 -2.42 10.33
C ALA A 96 -2.78 -2.58 11.81
N PHE A 97 -3.83 -2.68 12.62
CA PHE A 97 -3.74 -2.95 14.05
C PHE A 97 -4.34 -4.30 14.39
N TYR A 98 -3.69 -4.99 15.31
CA TYR A 98 -4.08 -6.33 15.75
C TYR A 98 -4.20 -6.39 17.27
N ASP A 99 -5.06 -7.28 17.76
CA ASP A 99 -5.19 -7.59 19.19
C ASP A 99 -4.14 -8.63 19.66
N SER A 100 -4.26 -9.08 20.92
CA SER A 100 -3.35 -10.09 21.51
C SER A 100 -3.41 -11.48 20.88
N PHE A 101 -4.43 -11.77 20.07
CA PHE A 101 -4.59 -13.02 19.35
C PHE A 101 -4.23 -12.89 17.87
N CYS A 102 -3.62 -11.76 17.49
CA CYS A 102 -3.31 -11.40 16.11
C CYS A 102 -4.54 -11.28 15.20
N ASN A 103 -5.72 -10.97 15.75
CA ASN A 103 -6.89 -10.66 14.92
C ASN A 103 -6.76 -9.25 14.37
N LEU A 104 -7.05 -9.06 13.07
CA LEU A 104 -7.11 -7.74 12.46
C LEU A 104 -8.32 -6.97 12.99
N ILE A 105 -8.07 -5.94 13.81
CA ILE A 105 -9.11 -5.13 14.44
C ILE A 105 -9.30 -3.77 13.77
N TYR A 106 -8.27 -3.25 13.09
CA TYR A 106 -8.37 -2.01 12.34
C TYR A 106 -7.40 -2.00 11.16
N ILE A 107 -7.80 -1.34 10.08
CA ILE A 107 -6.93 -0.95 8.97
C ILE A 107 -7.15 0.52 8.64
N GLY A 108 -6.10 1.22 8.27
CA GLY A 108 -6.17 2.60 7.81
C GLY A 108 -5.20 2.87 6.68
N LYS A 109 -5.37 4.02 6.02
CA LYS A 109 -4.45 4.52 5.00
C LYS A 109 -3.77 5.81 5.42
N ALA A 110 -2.61 6.05 4.84
CA ALA A 110 -1.88 7.29 4.93
C ALA A 110 -1.53 7.80 3.53
N ASN A 111 -1.87 9.05 3.23
CA ASN A 111 -1.54 9.66 1.94
C ASN A 111 -0.12 10.25 1.92
N ALA A 112 0.46 10.51 3.08
CA ALA A 112 1.75 11.21 3.19
C ALA A 112 2.58 10.82 4.40
N SER A 113 1.97 10.48 5.54
CA SER A 113 2.74 10.14 6.75
C SER A 113 2.05 9.04 7.54
N LEU A 114 2.61 7.82 7.41
CA LEU A 114 2.25 6.66 8.22
C LEU A 114 2.28 7.00 9.71
N LYS A 115 3.32 7.69 10.18
CA LYS A 115 3.47 8.03 11.60
C LYS A 115 2.32 8.89 12.11
N LYS A 116 1.94 9.95 11.38
CA LYS A 116 0.85 10.85 11.78
C LYS A 116 -0.49 10.12 11.83
N GLU A 117 -0.79 9.33 10.80
CA GLU A 117 -2.05 8.60 10.71
C GLU A 117 -2.17 7.49 11.76
N ILE A 118 -1.11 6.71 11.99
CA ILE A 118 -1.07 5.69 13.05
C ILE A 118 -1.28 6.34 14.42
N THR A 119 -0.59 7.45 14.68
CA THR A 119 -0.71 8.21 15.95
C THR A 119 -2.14 8.72 16.16
N SER A 120 -2.76 9.26 15.12
CA SER A 120 -4.15 9.71 15.17
C SER A 120 -5.11 8.54 15.39
N ALA A 121 -4.96 7.45 14.64
CA ALA A 121 -5.90 6.35 14.63
C ALA A 121 -5.87 5.51 15.91
N ILE A 122 -4.70 5.33 16.54
CA ILE A 122 -4.57 4.55 17.78
C ILE A 122 -5.12 5.31 19.00
N ALA A 123 -5.17 6.64 18.95
CA ALA A 123 -5.73 7.48 20.00
C ALA A 123 -7.26 7.55 19.96
N ARG A 124 -7.91 7.06 18.90
CA ARG A 124 -9.38 7.07 18.78
C ARG A 124 -10.03 6.13 19.78
N GLU A 125 -11.27 6.44 20.11
CA GLU A 125 -12.10 5.61 20.98
C GLU A 125 -12.44 4.26 20.32
N VAL A 126 -12.76 3.30 21.19
CA VAL A 126 -13.29 2.00 20.78
C VAL A 126 -14.81 2.06 20.82
N ASP A 127 -15.43 2.20 19.64
CA ASP A 127 -16.87 2.10 19.48
C ASP A 127 -17.26 0.65 19.15
N LEU A 128 -17.17 -0.23 20.16
CA LEU A 128 -17.63 -1.61 20.05
C LEU A 128 -18.75 -1.87 21.06
N PRO A 129 -19.79 -2.63 20.68
CA PRO A 129 -20.83 -3.04 21.60
C PRO A 129 -20.25 -4.06 22.59
N PHE A 130 -19.86 -3.60 23.78
CA PHE A 130 -19.43 -4.48 24.87
C PHE A 130 -20.62 -4.93 25.73
N PRO A 131 -20.60 -6.16 26.27
CA PRO A 131 -21.53 -6.57 27.32
C PRO A 131 -21.45 -5.62 28.52
N LYS A 132 -22.59 -5.31 29.15
CA LYS A 132 -22.68 -4.36 30.27
C LYS A 132 -21.78 -4.66 31.47
N THR A 133 -21.30 -5.89 31.58
CA THR A 133 -20.44 -6.37 32.68
C THR A 133 -18.95 -6.34 32.35
N ALA A 134 -18.57 -6.02 31.11
CA ALA A 134 -17.17 -5.98 30.69
C ALA A 134 -16.58 -4.58 30.88
N VAL A 135 -15.31 -4.51 31.29
CA VAL A 135 -14.54 -3.26 31.27
C VAL A 135 -14.31 -2.88 29.83
N VAL A 136 -14.87 -1.73 29.42
CA VAL A 136 -14.74 -1.22 28.06
C VAL A 136 -13.41 -0.48 27.93
N PRO A 137 -12.53 -0.89 27.00
CA PRO A 137 -11.34 -0.12 26.70
C PRO A 137 -11.75 1.25 26.14
N GLU A 138 -11.33 2.34 26.78
CA GLU A 138 -11.68 3.71 26.35
C GLU A 138 -11.09 4.04 24.99
N ASN A 139 -9.89 3.54 24.70
CA ASN A 139 -9.15 3.86 23.49
C ASN A 139 -8.53 2.62 22.85
N ARG A 140 -8.26 2.73 21.55
CA ARG A 140 -7.66 1.63 20.78
C ARG A 140 -6.27 1.29 21.29
N LYS A 141 -5.52 2.28 21.80
CA LYS A 141 -4.22 2.11 22.46
C LYS A 141 -4.20 0.92 23.44
N SER A 142 -5.27 0.75 24.22
CA SER A 142 -5.36 -0.33 25.21
C SER A 142 -5.61 -1.73 24.62
N VAL A 143 -6.12 -1.83 23.40
CA VAL A 143 -6.49 -3.10 22.72
C VAL A 143 -5.44 -3.54 21.71
N VAL A 144 -4.79 -2.59 21.03
CA VAL A 144 -3.76 -2.89 20.03
C VAL A 144 -2.54 -3.53 20.69
N ARG A 145 -2.03 -4.60 20.09
CA ARG A 145 -0.80 -5.32 20.50
C ARG A 145 0.21 -5.45 19.39
N TYR A 146 -0.23 -5.46 18.14
CA TYR A 146 0.67 -5.46 17.00
C TYR A 146 0.26 -4.42 15.96
N ILE A 147 1.26 -3.89 15.27
CA ILE A 147 1.11 -2.93 14.18
C ILE A 147 1.83 -3.49 12.96
N SER A 148 1.16 -3.47 11.81
CA SER A 148 1.82 -3.67 10.51
C SER A 148 1.71 -2.39 9.70
N ALA A 149 2.72 -2.11 8.89
CA ALA A 149 2.75 -0.99 7.98
C ALA A 149 3.36 -1.40 6.64
N TYR A 150 2.79 -0.89 5.57
CA TYR A 150 3.20 -1.14 4.21
C TYR A 150 3.31 0.19 3.49
N ASP A 151 4.43 0.41 2.81
CA ASP A 151 4.61 1.53 1.91
C ASP A 151 4.00 1.17 0.56
N VAL A 152 3.09 2.01 0.10
CA VAL A 152 2.32 1.77 -1.14
C VAL A 152 2.88 2.56 -2.32
N GLY A 153 3.95 3.33 -2.11
CA GLY A 153 4.46 4.30 -3.08
C GLY A 153 3.53 5.50 -3.25
N GLY A 154 4.12 6.69 -3.39
CA GLY A 154 3.39 7.90 -3.75
C GLY A 154 3.33 8.07 -5.27
N MET A 155 2.15 8.37 -5.81
CA MET A 155 1.96 8.69 -7.21
C MET A 155 1.08 9.94 -7.31
N ASP A 156 1.52 10.95 -8.06
CA ASP A 156 0.90 12.29 -8.13
C ASP A 156 -0.60 12.28 -8.50
N HIS A 157 -1.08 11.21 -9.12
CA HIS A 157 -2.43 11.11 -9.66
C HIS A 157 -3.20 9.83 -9.26
N SER A 158 -2.73 9.08 -8.25
CA SER A 158 -3.46 7.88 -7.81
C SER A 158 -3.40 7.68 -6.29
N ASP A 159 -4.58 7.49 -5.69
CA ASP A 159 -4.75 7.15 -4.27
C ASP A 159 -4.75 5.61 -4.12
N TYR A 160 -3.64 4.98 -4.49
CA TYR A 160 -3.44 3.53 -4.32
C TYR A 160 -3.70 3.05 -2.88
N PRO A 161 -3.24 3.77 -1.82
CA PRO A 161 -3.57 3.41 -0.45
C PRO A 161 -5.08 3.24 -0.22
N ARG A 162 -5.91 4.12 -0.79
CA ARG A 162 -7.38 4.00 -0.71
C ARG A 162 -7.92 2.77 -1.41
N HIS A 163 -7.40 2.41 -2.58
CA HIS A 163 -7.88 1.24 -3.32
C HIS A 163 -7.57 -0.06 -2.57
N VAL A 164 -6.36 -0.18 -2.02
CA VAL A 164 -5.92 -1.32 -1.22
C VAL A 164 -6.72 -1.43 0.08
N GLU A 165 -6.82 -0.34 0.84
CA GLU A 165 -7.61 -0.29 2.07
C GLU A 165 -9.07 -0.68 1.81
N SER A 166 -9.69 -0.11 0.77
CA SER A 166 -11.09 -0.41 0.42
C SER A 166 -11.33 -1.88 0.11
N LEU A 167 -10.36 -2.57 -0.51
CA LEU A 167 -10.45 -4.00 -0.78
C LEU A 167 -10.35 -4.82 0.52
N ILE A 168 -9.34 -4.53 1.35
CA ILE A 168 -9.09 -5.27 2.59
C ILE A 168 -10.25 -5.08 3.59
N LEU A 169 -10.78 -3.86 3.71
CA LEU A 169 -11.96 -3.56 4.52
C LEU A 169 -13.15 -4.45 4.18
N ARG A 170 -13.36 -4.72 2.89
CA ARG A 170 -14.48 -5.52 2.42
C ARG A 170 -14.29 -7.01 2.66
N LEU A 171 -13.05 -7.50 2.56
CA LEU A 171 -12.71 -8.91 2.79
C LEU A 171 -12.72 -9.26 4.28
N ASN A 172 -12.04 -8.46 5.11
CA ASN A 172 -11.79 -8.81 6.51
C ASN A 172 -12.78 -8.16 7.48
N LYS A 173 -13.44 -7.07 7.09
CA LYS A 173 -14.39 -6.30 7.92
C LYS A 173 -13.89 -6.09 9.36
N PRO A 174 -12.72 -5.46 9.56
CA PRO A 174 -12.15 -5.28 10.89
C PRO A 174 -13.14 -4.55 11.81
N LEU A 175 -13.20 -5.00 13.07
CA LEU A 175 -14.22 -4.59 14.03
C LEU A 175 -14.27 -3.07 14.26
N LEU A 176 -13.12 -2.40 14.25
CA LEU A 176 -12.99 -0.98 14.54
C LEU A 176 -13.07 -0.08 13.30
N ASN A 177 -13.30 -0.67 12.12
CA ASN A 177 -13.56 0.07 10.90
C ASN A 177 -15.06 0.22 10.68
N LYS A 178 -15.49 1.46 10.44
CA LYS A 178 -16.84 1.71 9.93
C LYS A 178 -16.97 1.05 8.56
N GLN A 179 -18.02 0.26 8.39
CA GLN A 179 -18.34 -0.36 7.11
C GLN A 179 -18.98 0.69 6.19
N VAL A 180 -18.20 1.25 5.26
CA VAL A 180 -18.67 2.32 4.36
C VAL A 180 -18.62 1.86 2.90
N GLY A 181 -19.77 1.96 2.21
CA GLY A 181 -19.90 1.67 0.77
C GLY A 181 -20.81 0.47 0.44
N LYS A 182 -21.36 0.46 -0.78
CA LYS A 182 -22.11 -0.66 -1.35
C LYS A 182 -21.31 -1.23 -2.53
N LEU A 183 -21.18 -2.56 -2.58
CA LEU A 183 -20.68 -3.26 -3.77
C LEU A 183 -21.85 -3.52 -4.71
N THR A 184 -21.75 -3.10 -5.95
CA THR A 184 -22.65 -3.59 -7.01
C THR A 184 -22.29 -5.04 -7.26
N LYS A 185 -23.23 -5.97 -7.01
CA LYS A 185 -23.02 -7.37 -7.36
C LYS A 185 -22.84 -7.47 -8.87
N ILE A 186 -21.81 -8.19 -9.31
CA ILE A 186 -21.70 -8.59 -10.71
C ILE A 186 -22.86 -9.55 -10.96
N LEU A 187 -23.75 -9.17 -11.87
CA LEU A 187 -24.80 -10.08 -12.35
C LEU A 187 -24.14 -11.18 -13.18
N PRO A 188 -24.65 -12.43 -13.14
CA PRO A 188 -24.14 -13.49 -13.99
C PRO A 188 -24.15 -13.01 -15.44
N LYS A 189 -23.07 -13.27 -16.18
CA LYS A 189 -23.11 -13.11 -17.64
C LYS A 189 -24.24 -14.00 -18.14
N MET A 190 -25.22 -13.42 -18.83
CA MET A 190 -26.20 -14.24 -19.53
C MET A 190 -25.44 -15.15 -20.49
N PRO A 191 -25.77 -16.46 -20.56
CA PRO A 191 -25.13 -17.34 -21.53
C PRO A 191 -25.30 -16.74 -22.92
N GLU A 192 -24.20 -16.68 -23.68
CA GLU A 192 -24.26 -16.31 -25.09
C GLU A 192 -25.13 -17.37 -25.79
N LEU A 193 -26.26 -16.94 -26.35
CA LEU A 193 -27.17 -17.77 -27.16
C LEU A 193 -26.58 -18.03 -28.55
#